data_AF-A0A1Y1L135-F1
#
_entry.id   AF-A0A1Y1L135-F1
#
_cell.length_a   1.000
_cell.length_b   1.000
_cell.length_c   1.000
_cell.angle_alpha   90.00
_cell.angle_beta   90.00
_cell.angle_gamma   90.00
#
_symmetry.space_group_name_H-M   'P 1'
#
loop_
_entity.id
_entity.type
_entity.pdbx_description
1 polymer ?
#
loop_
_entity_poly.entity_id
_entity_poly.type
_entity_poly.pdbx_seq_one_letter_code
_entity_poly.pdbx_strand_id
1 'polypeptide(L)'
;KKHNPTYYTYRDYRNFNLDDFDRDLRAINWEILYALPDIDNKVEFLNTNVLTLFDKHAALRTIKITKPPSPWITDNIKLLISLRNKALIKFKKTKKSSHWDYYKQLRNFTTNSIRLEKKSVLRIETEIL
;
A
#
# COMPACT_ATOMS: atom_id res chain seq x y z
N LYS A 1 -0.31 -1.87 -28.93
CA LYS A 1 -1.56 -2.40 -28.35
C LYS A 1 -2.18 -1.33 -27.44
N LYS A 2 -3.47 -0.99 -27.63
CA LYS A 2 -4.17 0.00 -26.80
C LYS A 2 -4.42 -0.62 -25.42
N HIS A 3 -3.95 0.02 -24.35
CA HIS A 3 -4.18 -0.44 -22.98
C HIS A 3 -5.62 -0.09 -22.57
N ASN A 4 -6.41 -1.10 -22.20
CA ASN A 4 -7.76 -0.88 -21.69
C ASN A 4 -7.68 -0.40 -20.24
N PRO A 5 -8.35 0.70 -19.88
CA PRO A 5 -8.35 1.17 -18.49
C PRO A 5 -8.89 0.10 -17.55
N THR A 6 -8.18 -0.13 -16.45
CA THR A 6 -8.64 -1.02 -15.38
C THR A 6 -9.12 -0.20 -14.19
N TYR A 7 -10.10 -0.70 -13.45
CA TYR A 7 -10.58 -0.11 -12.22
C TYR A 7 -10.04 -0.91 -11.05
N TYR A 8 -9.57 -0.20 -10.02
CA TYR A 8 -9.08 -0.81 -8.80
C TYR A 8 -9.72 -0.12 -7.60
N THR A 9 -10.35 -0.91 -6.73
CA THR A 9 -11.06 -0.43 -5.54
C THR A 9 -10.27 -0.79 -4.30
N TYR A 10 -10.07 0.16 -3.40
CA TYR A 10 -9.37 -0.03 -2.14
C TYR A 10 -9.95 0.86 -1.03
N ARG A 11 -9.68 0.50 0.23
CA ARG A 11 -10.02 1.31 1.43
C ARG A 11 -9.06 2.50 1.54
N ASP A 12 -9.58 3.72 1.56
CA ASP A 12 -8.74 4.93 1.60
C ASP A 12 -8.42 5.34 3.05
N TYR A 13 -7.17 5.11 3.48
CA TYR A 13 -6.70 5.42 4.83
C TYR A 13 -5.98 6.77 4.96
N ARG A 14 -5.96 7.61 3.92
CA ARG A 14 -5.15 8.85 3.91
C ARG A 14 -5.54 9.84 5.03
N ASN A 15 -6.82 9.90 5.38
CA ASN A 15 -7.37 10.76 6.42
C ASN A 15 -7.93 9.95 7.59
N PHE A 16 -7.40 8.76 7.83
CA PHE A 16 -7.90 7.89 8.89
C PHE A 16 -7.51 8.46 10.26
N ASN A 17 -8.49 8.95 11.01
CA ASN A 17 -8.30 9.41 12.39
C ASN A 17 -8.51 8.25 13.36
N LEU A 18 -7.44 7.81 14.01
CA LEU A 18 -7.48 6.72 14.98
C LEU A 18 -8.36 7.05 16.20
N ASP A 19 -8.35 8.30 16.67
CA ASP A 19 -9.09 8.70 17.87
C ASP A 19 -10.60 8.72 17.61
N ASP A 20 -11.02 9.19 16.44
CA ASP A 20 -12.44 9.18 16.04
C ASP A 20 -12.93 7.76 15.76
N PHE A 21 -12.10 6.92 15.14
CA PHE A 21 -12.40 5.51 14.93
C PHE A 21 -12.55 4.75 16.26
N ASP A 22 -11.64 4.92 17.21
CA ASP A 22 -11.71 4.27 18.52
C ASP A 22 -12.95 4.73 19.31
N ARG A 23 -13.27 6.03 19.24
CA ARG A 23 -14.49 6.57 19.86
C ARG A 23 -15.74 5.90 19.30
N ASP A 24 -15.88 5.83 17.97
CA ASP A 24 -17.04 5.23 17.32
C ASP A 24 -17.10 3.71 17.55
N LEU A 25 -15.95 3.03 17.57
CA LEU A 25 -15.85 1.59 17.86
C LEU A 25 -16.38 1.26 19.26
N ARG A 26 -16.04 2.09 20.25
CA ARG A 26 -16.50 1.94 21.64
C ARG A 26 -17.96 2.33 21.83
N ALA A 27 -18.51 3.17 20.94
CA ALA A 27 -19.91 3.60 21.01
C ALA A 27 -20.89 2.50 20.56
N ILE A 28 -20.41 1.46 19.87
CA ILE A 28 -21.22 0.30 19.48
C ILE A 28 -21.60 -0.50 20.73
N ASN A 29 -22.89 -0.79 20.89
CA ASN A 29 -23.38 -1.63 21.98
C ASN A 29 -23.11 -3.12 21.69
N TRP A 30 -21.95 -3.59 22.11
CA TRP A 30 -21.52 -4.97 21.94
C TRP A 30 -22.31 -5.99 22.76
N GLU A 31 -23.08 -5.56 23.77
CA GLU A 31 -23.94 -6.47 24.55
C GLU A 31 -24.99 -7.17 23.68
N ILE A 32 -25.42 -6.51 22.60
CA ILE A 32 -26.34 -7.08 21.61
C ILE A 32 -25.75 -8.36 21.00
N LEU A 33 -24.44 -8.39 20.72
CA LEU A 33 -23.76 -9.55 20.16
C LEU A 33 -23.87 -10.78 21.07
N TYR A 34 -23.78 -10.58 22.38
CA TYR A 34 -23.90 -11.69 23.34
C TYR A 34 -25.33 -12.18 23.48
N ALA A 35 -26.31 -11.27 23.40
CA ALA A 35 -27.73 -11.56 23.53
C ALA A 35 -28.36 -12.24 22.30
N LEU A 36 -27.73 -12.18 21.13
CA LEU A 36 -28.25 -12.82 19.92
C LEU A 36 -28.27 -14.37 20.08
N PRO A 37 -29.36 -15.04 19.65
CA PRO A 37 -29.55 -16.47 19.90
C PRO A 37 -28.77 -17.39 18.95
N ASP A 38 -28.48 -16.91 17.74
CA ASP A 38 -27.91 -17.71 16.66
C ASP A 38 -26.56 -17.17 16.19
N ILE A 39 -25.70 -18.07 15.73
CA ILE A 39 -24.32 -17.74 15.31
C ILE A 39 -24.32 -16.89 14.05
N ASP A 40 -25.21 -17.15 13.10
CA ASP A 40 -25.25 -16.39 11.84
C ASP A 40 -25.63 -14.93 12.13
N ASN A 41 -26.61 -14.71 13.00
CA ASN A 41 -26.99 -13.37 13.45
C ASN A 41 -25.84 -12.63 14.16
N LYS A 42 -25.02 -13.35 14.95
CA LYS A 42 -23.84 -12.76 15.60
C LYS A 42 -22.79 -12.32 14.59
N VAL A 43 -22.52 -13.18 13.60
CA VAL A 43 -21.59 -12.88 12.51
C VAL A 43 -22.09 -11.70 11.68
N GLU A 44 -23.38 -11.66 11.37
CA GLU A 44 -24.00 -10.54 10.65
C GLU A 44 -23.92 -9.23 11.43
N PHE A 45 -24.23 -9.24 12.73
CA PHE A 45 -24.11 -8.07 13.58
C PHE A 45 -22.67 -7.55 13.60
N LEU A 46 -21.69 -8.45 13.82
CA LEU A 46 -20.28 -8.07 13.84
C LEU A 46 -19.84 -7.48 12.49
N ASN A 47 -20.15 -8.17 11.39
CA ASN A 47 -19.76 -7.73 10.05
C ASN A 47 -20.37 -6.38 9.72
N THR A 48 -21.67 -6.19 9.96
CA THR A 48 -22.36 -4.93 9.69
C THR A 48 -21.73 -3.77 10.47
N ASN A 49 -21.50 -3.93 11.78
CA ASN A 49 -20.92 -2.87 12.60
C ASN A 49 -19.46 -2.56 12.20
N VAL A 50 -18.65 -3.57 11.93
CA VAL A 50 -17.26 -3.36 11.52
C VAL A 50 -17.20 -2.71 10.13
N LEU A 51 -17.99 -3.19 9.16
CA LEU A 51 -18.02 -2.65 7.80
C LEU A 51 -18.50 -1.20 7.79
N THR A 52 -19.57 -0.87 8.51
CA THR A 52 -20.08 0.50 8.61
C THR A 52 -19.07 1.45 9.24
N LEU A 53 -18.33 1.00 10.26
CA LEU A 53 -17.23 1.77 10.85
C LEU A 53 -16.13 2.05 9.82
N PHE A 54 -15.71 1.04 9.06
CA PHE A 54 -14.74 1.23 7.98
C PHE A 54 -15.29 2.05 6.82
N ASP A 55 -16.57 1.97 6.48
CA ASP A 55 -17.18 2.81 5.45
C ASP A 55 -17.17 4.29 5.84
N LYS A 56 -17.33 4.59 7.14
CA LYS A 56 -17.23 5.95 7.69
C LYS A 56 -15.79 6.47 7.72
N HIS A 57 -14.85 5.68 8.24
CA HIS A 57 -13.48 6.16 8.53
C HIS A 57 -12.47 5.85 7.43
N ALA A 58 -12.72 4.86 6.59
CA ALA A 58 -11.85 4.40 5.51
C ALA A 58 -12.70 4.01 4.28
N ALA A 59 -13.45 4.97 3.74
CA ALA A 59 -14.35 4.73 2.63
C ALA A 59 -13.68 4.02 1.44
N LEU A 60 -14.44 3.18 0.74
CA LEU A 60 -13.97 2.56 -0.49
C LEU A 60 -13.79 3.62 -1.57
N ARG A 61 -12.61 3.63 -2.17
CA ARG A 61 -12.26 4.50 -3.28
C ARG A 61 -11.88 3.66 -4.49
N THR A 62 -12.50 3.97 -5.62
CA THR A 62 -12.16 3.38 -6.91
C THR A 62 -11.27 4.33 -7.70
N ILE A 63 -10.14 3.82 -8.19
CA ILE A 63 -9.27 4.55 -9.10
C ILE A 63 -9.29 3.92 -10.48
N LYS A 64 -9.15 4.78 -11.50
CA LYS A 64 -9.04 4.37 -12.90
C LYS A 64 -7.56 4.36 -13.31
N ILE A 65 -7.05 3.19 -13.64
CA ILE A 65 -5.69 2.98 -14.11
C ILE A 65 -5.70 2.99 -15.64
N THR A 66 -5.28 4.11 -16.22
CA THR A 66 -5.31 4.31 -17.68
C THR A 66 -4.02 3.84 -18.37
N LYS A 67 -2.90 3.89 -17.66
CA LYS A 67 -1.58 3.56 -18.18
C LYS A 67 -1.14 2.17 -17.72
N PRO A 68 -0.47 1.39 -18.57
CA PRO A 68 0.16 0.14 -18.13
C PRO A 68 1.22 0.41 -17.07
N PRO A 69 1.63 -0.61 -16.29
CA PRO A 69 2.81 -0.54 -15.45
C PRO A 69 4.01 -0.04 -16.26
N SER A 70 4.84 0.79 -15.63
CA SER A 70 6.03 1.30 -16.29
C SER A 70 7.00 0.15 -16.62
N PRO A 71 7.44 0.00 -17.88
CA PRO A 71 8.27 -1.15 -18.29
C PRO A 71 9.60 -1.26 -17.53
N TRP A 72 10.16 -0.13 -17.09
CA TRP A 72 11.41 -0.09 -16.32
C TRP A 72 11.27 -0.56 -14.86
N ILE A 73 10.04 -0.79 -14.36
CA ILE A 73 9.81 -1.34 -13.00
C ILE A 73 9.86 -2.87 -13.08
N THR A 74 11.05 -3.39 -13.30
CA THR A 74 11.33 -4.84 -13.27
C THR A 74 11.31 -5.37 -11.84
N ASP A 75 11.22 -6.69 -11.67
CA ASP A 75 11.24 -7.29 -10.32
C ASP A 75 12.57 -7.06 -9.59
N ASN A 76 13.67 -6.92 -10.32
CA ASN A 76 14.96 -6.49 -9.78
C ASN A 76 14.87 -5.07 -9.19
N ILE A 77 14.25 -4.12 -9.90
CA ILE A 77 14.05 -2.76 -9.38
C ILE A 77 13.16 -2.77 -8.13
N LYS A 78 12.09 -3.57 -8.12
CA LYS A 78 11.22 -3.71 -6.93
C LYS A 78 12.01 -4.27 -5.74
N LEU A 79 12.84 -5.28 -5.96
CA LEU A 79 13.71 -5.86 -4.94
C LEU A 79 14.68 -4.81 -4.36
N LEU A 80 15.35 -4.04 -5.22
CA LEU A 80 16.28 -2.98 -4.78
C LEU A 80 15.58 -1.89 -3.97
N ILE A 81 14.39 -1.46 -4.42
CA ILE A 81 13.55 -0.51 -3.67
C ILE A 81 13.21 -1.07 -2.28
N SER A 82 12.84 -2.35 -2.21
CA SER A 82 12.53 -3.03 -0.94
C SER A 82 13.74 -3.08 0.00
N LEU A 83 14.91 -3.50 -0.50
CA LEU A 83 16.15 -3.55 0.27
C LEU A 83 16.56 -2.17 0.82
N ARG A 84 16.50 -1.15 -0.04
CA ARG A 84 16.76 0.25 0.34
C ARG A 84 15.81 0.70 1.46
N ASN A 85 14.51 0.41 1.34
CA ASN A 85 13.52 0.79 2.35
C ASN A 85 13.75 0.06 3.68
N LYS A 86 14.05 -1.24 3.64
CA LYS A 86 14.42 -2.03 4.83
C LYS A 86 15.66 -1.45 5.52
N ALA A 87 16.69 -1.08 4.76
CA ALA A 87 17.89 -0.44 5.30
C ALA A 87 17.58 0.91 5.97
N LEU A 88 16.71 1.73 5.38
CA LEU A 88 16.27 2.99 5.99
C LEU A 88 15.54 2.76 7.31
N ILE A 89 14.62 1.79 7.35
CA ILE A 89 13.90 1.42 8.58
C ILE A 89 14.90 0.97 9.65
N LYS A 90 15.88 0.14 9.29
CA LYS A 90 16.93 -0.33 10.21
C LYS A 90 17.75 0.82 10.77
N PHE A 91 18.17 1.77 9.93
CA PHE A 91 18.86 2.97 10.38
C PHE A 91 17.98 3.83 11.30
N LYS A 92 16.70 4.05 10.95
CA LYS A 92 15.77 4.83 11.80
C LYS A 92 15.62 4.24 13.19
N LYS A 93 15.64 2.90 13.32
CA LYS A 93 15.58 2.18 14.60
C LYS A 93 16.89 2.25 15.39
N THR A 94 18.03 2.09 14.74
CA THR A 94 19.34 1.86 15.40
C THR A 94 20.22 3.10 15.50
N LYS A 95 20.04 4.08 14.61
CA LYS A 95 20.81 5.33 14.50
C LYS A 95 22.34 5.17 14.35
N LYS A 96 22.84 3.98 14.02
CA LYS A 96 24.29 3.73 13.82
C LYS A 96 24.77 4.27 12.47
N SER A 97 25.98 4.84 12.45
CA SER A 97 26.60 5.34 11.21
C SER A 97 26.75 4.25 10.14
N SER A 98 27.17 3.04 10.52
CA SER A 98 27.31 1.93 9.56
C SER A 98 26.01 1.57 8.84
N HIS A 99 24.86 1.66 9.52
CA HIS A 99 23.55 1.44 8.90
C HIS A 99 23.15 2.61 7.99
N TRP A 100 23.59 3.82 8.31
CA TRP A 100 23.43 4.98 7.42
C TRP A 100 24.24 4.82 6.14
N ASP A 101 25.51 4.41 6.27
CA ASP A 101 26.39 4.19 5.13
C ASP A 101 25.87 3.07 4.22
N TYR A 102 25.40 1.96 4.80
CA TYR A 102 24.75 0.88 4.06
C TYR A 102 23.49 1.35 3.33
N TYR A 103 22.64 2.15 3.98
CA TYR A 103 21.48 2.75 3.32
C TYR A 103 21.89 3.66 2.15
N LYS A 104 22.91 4.51 2.32
CA LYS A 104 23.41 5.40 1.25
C LYS A 104 23.90 4.60 0.04
N GLN A 105 24.64 3.50 0.27
CA GLN A 105 25.09 2.60 -0.79
C GLN A 105 23.90 2.02 -1.56
N LEU A 106 22.91 1.45 -0.87
CA LEU A 106 21.70 0.91 -1.50
C LEU A 106 20.88 1.98 -2.21
N ARG A 107 20.78 3.19 -1.65
CA ARG A 107 20.09 4.32 -2.29
C ARG A 107 20.76 4.67 -3.62
N ASN A 108 22.08 4.84 -3.63
CA ASN A 108 22.82 5.19 -4.83
C ASN A 108 22.74 4.08 -5.89
N PHE A 109 22.91 2.82 -5.47
CA PHE A 109 22.77 1.66 -6.35
C PHE A 109 21.37 1.60 -6.98
N THR A 110 20.31 1.69 -6.16
CA THR A 110 18.92 1.67 -6.63
C THR A 110 18.65 2.80 -7.62
N THR A 111 19.10 4.03 -7.32
CA THR A 111 18.94 5.18 -8.22
C THR A 111 19.65 4.96 -9.56
N ASN A 112 20.87 4.42 -9.53
CA ASN A 112 21.60 4.11 -10.76
C ASN A 112 20.90 3.01 -11.58
N SER A 113 20.47 1.93 -10.94
CA SER A 113 19.74 0.84 -11.61
C SER A 113 18.45 1.34 -12.26
N ILE A 114 17.66 2.18 -11.57
CA ILE A 114 16.45 2.79 -12.15
C ILE A 114 16.80 3.64 -13.38
N ARG A 115 17.88 4.42 -13.32
CA ARG A 115 18.33 5.25 -14.45
C ARG A 115 18.74 4.39 -15.64
N LEU A 116 19.45 3.29 -15.41
CA LEU A 116 19.86 2.35 -16.45
C LEU A 116 18.66 1.65 -17.09
N GLU A 117 17.70 1.17 -16.29
CA GLU A 117 16.50 0.52 -16.81
C GLU A 117 15.60 1.48 -17.59
N LYS A 118 15.47 2.73 -17.15
CA LYS A 118 14.77 3.74 -17.96
C LYS A 118 15.45 3.96 -19.31
N LYS A 119 16.78 3.97 -19.34
CA LYS A 119 17.57 4.13 -20.56
C LYS A 119 17.47 2.91 -21.48
N SER A 120 17.44 1.69 -20.93
CA SER A 120 17.30 0.45 -21.71
C SER A 120 15.94 0.41 -22.40
N VAL A 121 14.86 0.70 -21.67
CA VAL A 121 13.50 0.74 -22.21
C VAL A 121 13.37 1.75 -23.35
N LEU A 122 13.88 2.98 -23.16
CA LEU A 122 13.84 4.00 -24.21
C LEU A 122 14.61 3.58 -25.47
N ARG A 123 15.77 2.92 -25.31
CA ARG A 123 16.54 2.41 -26.46
C ARG A 123 15.79 1.33 -27.23
N ILE A 124 15.21 0.37 -26.51
CA ILE A 124 14.40 -0.70 -27.09
C ILE A 124 13.20 -0.10 -27.86
N GLU A 125 12.53 0.91 -27.28
CA GLU A 125 11.44 1.61 -27.96
C GLU A 125 11.89 2.33 -29.23
N THR A 126 13.09 2.93 -29.26
CA THR A 126 13.63 3.60 -30.46
C THR A 126 14.12 2.63 -31.54
N GLU A 127 14.54 1.42 -31.19
CA GLU A 127 15.04 0.42 -32.14
C GLU A 127 13.92 -0.43 -32.78
N ILE A 128 12.72 -0.42 -32.19
CA ILE A 128 11.53 -1.17 -32.67
C ILE A 128 10.66 -0.31 -33.62
N LEU A 129 10.93 0.99 -33.72
CA LEU A 129 10.29 1.93 -34.66
C LEU A 129 11.10 2.07 -35.95
#